data_AF-A0A955WW13-F1
#
_entry.id   AF-A0A955WW13-F1
#
_cell.length_a   1.000
_cell.length_b   1.000
_cell.length_c   1.000
_cell.angle_alpha   90.00
_cell.angle_beta   90.00
_cell.angle_gamma   90.00
#
_symmetry.space_group_name_H-M   'P 1'
#
loop_
_entity.id
_entity.type
_entity.pdbx_description
1 polymer ?
#
loop_
_entity_poly.entity_id
_entity_poly.type
_entity_poly.pdbx_seq_one_letter_code
_entity_poly.pdbx_strand_id
1 'polypeptide(L)' 'YLPFEHGEAPADQARSIACYEQLRADGGDRFQGFLDYAYKHKAVIDEFGRYPHRNVALGRDSTPEEQAWLDAGGGF' A
#
# COMPACT_ATOMS: atom_id res chain seq x y z
N TYR A 1 -9.23 -6.63 -5.34
CA TYR A 1 -9.08 -5.24 -4.87
C TYR A 1 -7.64 -4.74 -5.00
N LEU A 2 -6.69 -5.66 -5.15
CA LEU A 2 -5.31 -5.46 -5.62
C LEU A 2 -5.06 -4.32 -6.62
N PRO A 3 -5.86 -4.08 -7.69
CA PRO A 3 -5.58 -2.94 -8.57
C PRO A 3 -5.62 -1.58 -7.85
N PHE A 4 -6.58 -1.41 -6.93
CA PHE A 4 -6.66 -0.21 -6.09
C PHE A 4 -5.54 -0.18 -5.04
N GLU A 5 -5.24 -1.34 -4.43
CA GLU A 5 -4.13 -1.50 -3.48
C GLU A 5 -2.78 -1.13 -4.08
N HIS A 6 -2.55 -1.41 -5.36
CA HIS A 6 -1.30 -1.11 -6.05
C HIS A 6 -1.27 0.28 -6.70
N GLY A 7 -2.35 1.07 -6.60
CA GLY A 7 -2.41 2.45 -7.07
C GLY A 7 -1.70 3.41 -6.11
N GLU A 8 -1.06 4.45 -6.63
CA GLU A 8 -0.39 5.48 -5.79
C GLU A 8 -1.33 6.65 -5.42
N ALA A 9 -2.59 6.63 -5.87
CA ALA A 9 -3.55 7.67 -5.51
C ALA A 9 -4.17 7.41 -4.12
N PRO A 10 -4.27 8.41 -3.23
CA PRO A 10 -4.93 8.25 -1.93
C PRO A 10 -6.37 7.73 -2.02
N ALA A 11 -7.10 8.12 -3.07
CA ALA A 11 -8.46 7.64 -3.33
C ALA A 11 -8.51 6.14 -3.66
N ASP A 12 -7.49 5.62 -4.35
CA ASP A 12 -7.39 4.18 -4.64
C ASP A 12 -7.15 3.39 -3.35
N GLN A 13 -6.31 3.90 -2.45
CA GLN A 13 -6.07 3.27 -1.15
C GLN A 13 -7.34 3.21 -0.30
N ALA A 14 -8.10 4.31 -0.23
CA ALA A 14 -9.39 4.32 0.45
C ALA A 14 -10.38 3.31 -0.16
N ARG A 15 -10.40 3.19 -1.50
CA ARG A 15 -11.23 2.21 -2.20
C ARG A 15 -10.79 0.78 -1.93
N SER A 16 -9.48 0.53 -1.87
CA SER A 16 -8.90 -0.77 -1.53
C SER A 16 -9.36 -1.25 -0.16
N ILE A 17 -9.22 -0.40 0.87
CA ILE A 17 -9.68 -0.71 2.24
C ILE A 17 -11.15 -1.08 2.26
N ALA A 18 -12.03 -0.21 1.73
CA ALA A 18 -13.46 -0.46 1.73
C ALA A 18 -13.83 -1.79 1.06
N CYS A 19 -13.13 -2.16 -0.02
CA CYS A 19 -13.36 -3.42 -0.67
C CYS A 19 -12.90 -4.63 0.16
N TYR A 20 -11.72 -4.59 0.79
CA TYR A 20 -11.26 -5.69 1.65
C TYR A 20 -12.05 -5.82 2.95
N GLU A 21 -12.54 -4.70 3.51
CA GLU A 21 -13.48 -4.71 4.63
C GLU A 21 -14.77 -5.43 4.27
N GLN A 22 -15.34 -5.11 3.10
CA GLN A 22 -16.54 -5.80 2.61
C GLN A 22 -16.29 -7.30 2.38
N LEU A 23 -15.16 -7.68 1.79
CA LEU A 23 -14.84 -9.09 1.58
C LEU A 23 -14.62 -9.86 2.88
N ARG A 24 -14.03 -9.23 3.89
CA ARG A 24 -13.96 -9.82 5.24
C ARG A 24 -15.36 -9.97 5.83
N ALA A 25 -16.22 -8.96 5.70
CA ALA A 25 -17.60 -9.04 6.19
C ALA A 25 -18.38 -10.19 5.53
N ASP A 26 -18.23 -10.37 4.22
CA ASP A 26 -18.94 -11.42 3.46
C ASP A 26 -18.34 -12.81 3.66
N GLY A 27 -17.03 -12.87 3.89
CA GLY A 27 -16.23 -14.07 3.76
C GLY A 27 -15.56 -14.58 5.03
N GLY A 28 -15.71 -13.83 6.13
CA GLY A 28 -15.15 -14.13 7.45
C GLY A 28 -13.65 -13.84 7.58
N ASP A 29 -13.11 -14.18 8.76
CA ASP A 29 -11.75 -13.83 9.19
C ASP A 29 -10.63 -14.45 8.36
N ARG A 30 -10.92 -15.44 7.49
CA ARG A 30 -9.94 -15.95 6.52
C ARG A 30 -9.40 -14.86 5.60
N PHE A 31 -10.13 -13.75 5.46
CA PHE A 31 -9.71 -12.60 4.66
C PHE A 31 -8.99 -11.51 5.45
N GLN A 32 -8.81 -11.66 6.77
CA GLN A 32 -8.14 -10.67 7.61
C GLN A 32 -6.74 -10.32 7.09
N GLY A 33 -5.95 -11.32 6.68
CA GLY A 33 -4.60 -11.08 6.18
C GLY A 33 -4.54 -10.19 4.94
N PHE A 34 -5.57 -10.22 4.08
CA PHE A 34 -5.64 -9.32 2.93
C PHE A 34 -5.97 -7.89 3.36
N LEU A 35 -6.87 -7.73 4.33
CA LEU A 35 -7.21 -6.42 4.89
C LEU A 35 -5.99 -5.79 5.60
N ASP A 36 -5.23 -6.58 6.36
CA ASP A 36 -4.00 -6.14 7.01
C ASP A 36 -2.97 -5.63 5.98
N TYR A 37 -2.85 -6.32 4.85
CA TYR A 37 -1.92 -5.94 3.79
C TYR A 37 -2.36 -4.67 3.06
N ALA A 38 -3.67 -4.48 2.85
CA ALA A 38 -4.21 -3.25 2.30
C ALA A 38 -3.98 -2.05 3.22
N TYR A 39 -4.07 -2.23 4.54
CA TYR A 39 -3.70 -1.18 5.50
C TYR A 39 -2.21 -0.83 5.45
N LYS A 40 -1.32 -1.81 5.26
CA LYS A 40 0.11 -1.55 5.06
C LYS A 40 0.37 -0.76 3.77
N HIS A 41 -0.31 -1.08 2.67
CA HIS A 41 -0.23 -0.31 1.43
C HIS A 41 -0.67 1.14 1.61
N LYS A 42 -1.81 1.35 2.29
CA LYS A 42 -2.32 2.69 2.58
C LYS A 42 -1.33 3.49 3.41
N ALA A 43 -0.74 2.91 4.46
CA ALA A 43 0.21 3.60 5.33
C ALA A 43 1.41 4.17 4.55
N VAL A 44 1.97 3.39 3.61
CA VAL A 44 3.08 3.86 2.76
C VAL A 44 2.65 5.02 1.87
N ILE A 45 1.45 4.97 1.29
CA ILE A 45 0.92 6.07 0.47
C ILE A 45 0.57 7.31 1.31
N ASP A 46 0.07 7.14 2.54
CA ASP A 46 -0.18 8.26 3.44
C ASP A 46 1.13 8.95 3.86
N GLU A 47 2.21 8.19 4.03
CA GLU A 47 3.51 8.70 4.45
C GLU A 47 4.30 9.35 3.29
N PHE A 48 4.39 8.68 2.13
CA PHE A 48 5.26 9.09 1.03
C PHE A 48 4.50 9.60 -0.21
N GLY A 49 3.18 9.40 -0.28
CA GLY A 49 2.36 9.75 -1.46
C GLY A 49 2.60 8.86 -2.68
N ARG A 50 3.49 7.87 -2.58
CA ARG A 50 3.89 6.93 -3.65
C ARG A 50 4.54 5.70 -3.02
N TYR A 51 4.92 4.72 -3.84
CA TYR A 51 5.67 3.54 -3.40
C TYR A 51 7.17 3.72 -3.64
N PRO A 52 8.00 3.94 -2.59
CA PRO A 52 9.43 4.20 -2.76
C PRO A 52 10.18 3.05 -3.46
N HIS A 53 9.77 1.80 -3.25
CA HIS A 53 10.40 0.63 -3.89
C HIS A 53 10.25 0.63 -5.42
N ARG A 54 9.34 1.45 -5.97
CA ARG A 54 9.16 1.62 -7.42
C ARG A 54 9.97 2.78 -7.99
N ASN A 55 10.63 3.59 -7.16
CA ASN A 55 11.30 4.81 -7.59
C ASN A 55 12.29 4.56 -8.73
N VAL A 56 13.23 3.64 -8.53
CA VAL A 56 14.25 3.28 -9.55
C VAL A 56 13.60 2.78 -10.84
N ALA A 57 12.61 1.88 -10.74
CA ALA A 57 11.93 1.30 -11.90
C ALA A 57 11.15 2.35 -12.72
N LEU A 58 10.71 3.44 -12.08
CA LEU A 58 9.99 4.55 -12.70
C LEU A 58 10.88 5.77 -12.99
N GLY A 59 12.20 5.67 -12.81
CA GLY A 59 13.15 6.75 -13.06
C GLY A 59 13.01 7.95 -12.09
N ARG A 60 12.55 7.70 -10.86
CA ARG A 60 12.38 8.71 -9.81
C ARG A 60 13.54 8.63 -8.81
N ASP A 61 13.98 9.78 -8.33
CA ASP A 61 14.91 9.84 -7.19
C ASP A 61 14.13 9.67 -5.87
N SER A 62 14.73 8.92 -4.94
CA SER A 62 14.22 8.76 -3.58
C SER A 62 14.63 9.95 -2.71
N THR A 63 13.73 10.42 -1.84
CA THR A 63 14.11 11.36 -0.77
C THR A 63 14.97 10.65 0.30
N PRO A 64 15.67 11.38 1.18
CA PRO A 64 16.42 10.76 2.27
C PRO A 64 15.55 9.86 3.18
N GLU A 65 14.31 10.27 3.46
CA GLU A 65 13.36 9.53 4.28
C GLU A 65 12.91 8.24 3.58
N GLU A 66 12.58 8.34 2.28
CA GLU A 66 12.25 7.19 1.44
C GLU A 66 13.42 6.20 1.36
N GLN A 67 14.65 6.70 1.22
CA GLN A 67 15.85 5.85 1.19
C GLN A 67 16.08 5.15 2.52
N ALA A 68 15.96 5.86 3.64
CA ALA A 68 16.09 5.26 4.97
C ALA A 68 15.03 4.17 5.21
N TRP A 69 13.80 4.39 4.74
CA TRP A 69 12.73 3.39 4.81
C TRP A 69 13.05 2.16 3.95
N LEU A 70 13.56 2.35 2.74
CA LEU A 70 14.01 1.25 1.87
C LEU A 70 15.16 0.46 2.51
N ASP A 71 16.16 1.15 3.06
CA ASP A 71 17.32 0.54 3.72
C ASP A 71 16.92 -0.26 4.97
N ALA A 72 15.83 0.11 5.62
CA ALA A 72 15.23 -0.63 6.73
C ALA A 72 14.41 -1.87 6.30
N GLY A 73 14.41 -2.21 5.00
CA GLY A 73 13.66 -3.33 4.44
C GLY A 73 12.25 -2.96 3.95
N GLY A 74 11.98 -1.66 3.76
CA GLY A 74 10.73 -1.16 3.21
C GLY A 74 10.44 -1.73 1.82
N GLY A 75 9.27 -2.34 1.67
CA GLY A 75 8.86 -3.04 0.46
C GLY A 75 7.72 -4.01 0.74
N PHE A 76 7.22 -4.65 -0.31
CA PHE A 76 6.10 -5.59 -0.27
C PHE A 76 6.51 -6.93 -0.85
#